data_AF-A0A401VTJ5-F1
#
_entry.id   AF-A0A401VTJ5-F1
#
_cell.length_a   1.000
_cell.length_b   1.000
_cell.length_c   1.000
_cell.angle_alpha   90.00
_cell.angle_beta   90.00
_cell.angle_gamma   90.00
#
_symmetry.space_group_name_H-M   'P 1'
#
loop_
_entity.id
_entity.type
_entity.pdbx_description
1 polymer ?
#
loop_
_entity_poly.entity_id
_entity_poly.type
_entity_poly.pdbx_seq_one_letter_code
_entity_poly.pdbx_strand_id
1 'polypeptide(L)'
;MVTPALRARTWSGQTFDNPTEETLFDLLSEMNLRHRYLTVERLTTEPSGQHYMQVRLNDDWSCHLEYRDGGSEQRFQARVPGPFEMAGHDIAARVLTSWAFGVPGWKEALPWVQEQDPHGQP
;
A
#
# COMPACT_ATOMS: atom_id res chain seq x y z
N MET A 1 24.54 6.84 10.91
CA MET A 1 23.39 7.19 10.05
C MET A 1 22.28 6.22 10.41
N VAL A 2 21.08 6.70 10.74
CA VAL A 2 19.95 5.81 11.09
C VAL A 2 19.33 5.34 9.78
N THR A 3 19.32 4.03 9.53
CA THR A 3 18.63 3.47 8.36
C THR A 3 17.13 3.61 8.57
N PRO A 4 16.38 4.21 7.63
CA PRO A 4 14.93 4.28 7.75
C PRO A 4 14.33 2.88 7.74
N ALA A 5 13.34 2.65 8.60
CA ALA A 5 12.60 1.39 8.67
C ALA A 5 11.49 1.33 7.61
N LEU A 6 10.86 2.47 7.35
CA LEU A 6 9.78 2.64 6.40
C LEU A 6 10.11 3.79 5.45
N ARG A 7 9.69 3.67 4.20
CA ARG A 7 9.73 4.76 3.22
C ARG A 7 8.41 4.82 2.46
N ALA A 8 7.74 5.96 2.51
CA ALA A 8 6.60 6.24 1.65
C ALA A 8 7.05 6.98 0.39
N ARG A 9 6.44 6.70 -0.76
CA ARG A 9 6.65 7.37 -2.04
C ARG A 9 5.31 7.72 -2.67
N THR A 10 5.11 9.00 -2.96
CA THR A 10 3.90 9.50 -3.62
C THR A 10 4.03 9.42 -5.14
N TRP A 11 2.91 9.58 -5.84
CA TRP A 11 2.87 9.72 -7.31
C TRP A 11 3.87 10.75 -7.85
N SER A 12 4.04 11.87 -7.15
CA SER A 12 4.92 12.97 -7.56
C SER A 12 6.42 12.65 -7.40
N GLY A 13 6.76 11.46 -6.91
CA GLY A 13 8.14 11.03 -6.65
C GLY A 13 8.70 11.56 -5.33
N GLN A 14 7.89 12.24 -4.51
CA GLN A 14 8.29 12.66 -3.18
C GLN A 14 8.42 11.43 -2.29
N THR A 15 9.46 11.40 -1.46
CA THR A 15 9.73 10.30 -0.53
C THR A 15 9.75 10.80 0.90
N PHE A 16 9.21 10.01 1.81
CA PHE A 16 9.16 10.28 3.24
C PHE A 16 9.78 9.10 3.98
N ASP A 17 10.86 9.37 4.72
CA ASP A 17 11.56 8.38 5.52
C ASP A 17 10.99 8.33 6.94
N ASN A 18 10.68 7.12 7.43
CA ASN A 18 9.97 6.86 8.69
C ASN A 18 8.69 7.70 8.84
N PRO A 19 7.74 7.62 7.89
CA PRO A 19 6.47 8.32 8.02
C PRO A 19 5.71 7.83 9.26
N THR A 20 5.09 8.75 9.98
CA THR A 20 4.19 8.43 11.09
C THR A 20 2.83 8.00 10.57
N GLU A 21 1.97 7.44 11.43
CA GLU A 21 0.59 7.09 11.09
C GLU A 21 -0.19 8.29 10.53
N GLU A 22 -0.02 9.46 11.15
CA GLU A 22 -0.62 10.72 10.72
C GLU A 22 -0.09 11.17 9.35
N THR A 23 1.22 11.01 9.12
CA THR A 23 1.82 11.31 7.80
C THR A 23 1.25 10.41 6.71
N LEU A 24 1.10 9.10 6.96
CA LEU A 24 0.51 8.19 5.98
C LEU A 24 -0.97 8.54 5.69
N PHE A 25 -1.72 8.94 6.72
CA PHE A 25 -3.10 9.37 6.57
C PHE A 25 -3.19 10.63 5.69
N ASP A 26 -2.40 11.65 5.97
CA ASP A 26 -2.36 12.91 5.20
C ASP A 26 -2.01 12.65 3.72
N LEU A 27 -0.98 11.84 3.47
CA LEU A 27 -0.58 11.45 2.10
C LEU A 27 -1.69 10.70 1.34
N LEU A 28 -2.49 9.90 2.04
CA LEU A 28 -3.66 9.24 1.45
C LEU A 28 -4.79 10.24 1.19
N SER A 29 -4.95 11.28 2.01
CA SER A 29 -5.96 12.33 1.81
C SER A 29 -5.62 13.21 0.62
N GLU A 30 -4.32 13.37 0.31
CA GLU A 30 -3.86 14.08 -0.89
C GLU A 30 -4.08 13.31 -2.21
N MET A 31 -4.39 12.01 -2.15
CA MET A 31 -4.60 11.18 -3.33
C MET A 31 -5.84 11.62 -4.11
N ASN A 32 -5.71 11.68 -5.43
CA ASN A 32 -6.79 12.06 -6.35
C ASN A 32 -6.49 11.51 -7.75
N LEU A 33 -7.32 11.83 -8.75
CA LEU A 33 -7.12 11.37 -10.13
C LEU A 33 -5.82 11.89 -10.80
N ARG A 34 -5.13 12.87 -10.21
CA ARG A 34 -3.75 13.26 -10.58
C ARG A 34 -2.71 12.53 -9.74
N HIS A 35 -2.92 12.42 -8.43
CA HIS A 35 -2.04 11.71 -7.49
C HIS A 35 -2.60 10.31 -7.21
N ARG A 36 -2.42 9.41 -8.19
CA ARG A 36 -3.18 8.15 -8.23
C ARG A 36 -2.63 7.06 -7.35
N TYR A 37 -1.41 7.13 -6.84
CA TYR A 37 -0.88 6.09 -5.97
C TYR A 37 -0.03 6.63 -4.81
N LEU A 38 0.02 5.84 -3.75
CA LEU A 38 0.95 5.93 -2.64
C LEU A 38 1.58 4.56 -2.44
N THR A 39 2.91 4.46 -2.38
CA THR A 39 3.63 3.21 -2.10
C THR A 39 4.38 3.35 -0.79
N VAL A 40 4.29 2.36 0.10
CA VAL A 40 5.06 2.30 1.33
C VAL A 40 5.90 1.04 1.33
N GLU A 41 7.19 1.19 1.56
CA GLU A 41 8.19 0.13 1.50
C GLU A 41 8.79 -0.10 2.90
N ARG A 42 8.93 -1.35 3.30
CA ARG A 42 9.67 -1.75 4.51
C ARG A 42 11.11 -2.02 4.13
N LEU A 43 12.02 -1.21 4.68
CA LEU A 43 13.44 -1.26 4.37
C LEU A 43 14.23 -2.14 5.35
N THR A 44 13.71 -2.34 6.56
CA THR A 44 14.30 -3.24 7.58
C THR A 44 14.02 -4.72 7.34
N THR A 45 13.10 -5.06 6.44
CA THR A 45 12.76 -6.46 6.13
C THR A 45 13.57 -6.93 4.92
N GLU A 46 14.41 -7.95 5.12
CA GLU A 46 15.14 -8.58 4.03
C GLU A 46 14.25 -9.56 3.26
N PRO A 47 14.36 -9.63 1.93
CA PRO A 47 15.15 -8.75 1.07
C PRO A 47 14.50 -7.36 0.88
N SER A 48 15.33 -6.32 0.94
CA SER A 48 14.90 -4.93 0.82
C SER A 48 14.22 -4.66 -0.54
N GLY A 49 13.14 -3.89 -0.53
CA GLY A 49 12.36 -3.58 -1.74
C GLY A 49 11.43 -4.70 -2.21
N GLN A 50 11.39 -5.84 -1.51
CA GLN A 50 10.44 -6.92 -1.79
C GLN A 50 9.22 -6.92 -0.85
N HIS A 51 9.20 -5.99 0.10
CA HIS A 51 8.12 -5.80 1.07
C HIS A 51 7.55 -4.39 0.91
N TYR A 52 6.48 -4.26 0.16
CA TYR A 52 5.79 -2.99 -0.03
C TYR A 52 4.29 -3.17 0.00
N MET A 53 3.58 -2.09 0.33
CA MET A 53 2.16 -1.96 0.13
C MET A 53 1.89 -0.69 -0.68
N GLN A 54 1.09 -0.81 -1.73
CA GLN A 54 0.68 0.27 -2.59
C GLN A 54 -0.84 0.45 -2.53
N VAL A 55 -1.26 1.70 -2.38
CA VAL A 55 -2.65 2.11 -2.58
C VAL A 55 -2.73 2.84 -3.91
N ARG A 56 -3.69 2.48 -4.75
CA ARG A 56 -3.92 3.10 -6.06
C ARG A 56 -5.40 3.47 -6.22
N LEU A 57 -5.66 4.67 -6.69
CA LEU A 57 -6.98 5.12 -7.12
C LEU A 57 -7.25 4.72 -8.57
N ASN A 58 -8.43 4.17 -8.81
CA ASN A 58 -8.97 3.92 -10.14
C ASN A 58 -9.82 5.11 -10.62
N ASP A 59 -10.05 5.19 -11.93
CA ASP A 59 -10.88 6.23 -12.55
C ASP A 59 -12.36 6.16 -12.09
N ASP A 60 -12.81 5.02 -11.57
CA ASP A 60 -14.14 4.85 -10.96
C ASP A 60 -14.23 5.27 -9.48
N TRP A 61 -13.19 5.91 -8.93
CA TRP A 61 -13.07 6.29 -7.52
C TRP A 61 -13.00 5.14 -6.52
N SER A 62 -12.93 3.88 -6.97
CA SER A 62 -12.47 2.78 -6.13
C SER A 62 -10.97 2.87 -5.85
N CYS A 63 -10.54 2.29 -4.73
CA CYS A 63 -9.12 2.08 -4.48
C CYS A 63 -8.75 0.60 -4.59
N HIS A 64 -7.54 0.39 -5.07
CA HIS A 64 -6.89 -0.89 -5.18
C HIS A 64 -5.70 -0.88 -4.23
N LEU A 65 -5.71 -1.79 -3.27
CA LEU A 65 -4.57 -2.05 -2.41
C LEU A 65 -3.82 -3.25 -2.96
N GLU A 66 -2.51 -3.15 -2.96
CA GLU A 66 -1.62 -4.22 -3.34
C GLU A 66 -0.55 -4.34 -2.28
N TYR A 67 -0.19 -5.55 -1.89
CA TYR A 67 1.01 -5.77 -1.08
C TYR A 67 1.84 -6.92 -1.63
N ARG A 68 3.13 -6.87 -1.30
CA ARG A 68 4.10 -7.92 -1.58
C ARG A 68 4.78 -8.36 -0.29
N ASP A 69 4.86 -9.67 -0.09
CA ASP A 69 5.43 -10.30 1.12
C ASP A 69 6.71 -11.09 0.75
N GLY A 70 7.74 -10.37 0.29
CA GLY A 70 9.10 -10.93 0.23
C GLY A 70 9.49 -11.75 -1.01
N GLY A 71 8.69 -11.74 -2.08
CA GLY A 71 9.08 -12.37 -3.36
C GLY A 71 8.20 -11.95 -4.54
N SER A 72 8.72 -12.09 -5.76
CA SER A 72 8.01 -11.75 -7.02
C SER A 72 6.72 -12.54 -7.22
N GLU A 73 6.60 -13.72 -6.62
CA GLU A 73 5.45 -14.64 -6.78
C GLU A 73 4.34 -14.41 -5.72
N GLN A 74 4.59 -13.57 -4.71
CA GLN A 74 3.69 -13.35 -3.58
C GLN A 74 3.11 -11.95 -3.60
N ARG A 75 2.41 -11.63 -4.70
CA ARG A 75 1.64 -10.41 -4.84
C ARG A 75 0.18 -10.67 -4.49
N PHE A 76 -0.37 -9.82 -3.65
CA PHE A 76 -1.76 -9.89 -3.24
C PHE A 76 -2.40 -8.54 -3.48
N GLN A 77 -3.66 -8.58 -3.89
CA GLN A 77 -4.39 -7.38 -4.25
C GLN A 77 -5.79 -7.43 -3.67
N ALA A 78 -6.33 -6.28 -3.31
CA ALA A 78 -7.69 -6.14 -2.80
C ALA A 78 -8.30 -4.85 -3.33
N ARG A 79 -9.54 -4.95 -3.82
CA ARG A 79 -10.31 -3.79 -4.29
C ARG A 79 -11.27 -3.35 -3.20
N VAL A 80 -11.25 -2.06 -2.88
CA VAL A 80 -12.24 -1.41 -2.03
C VAL A 80 -13.17 -0.60 -2.92
N PRO A 81 -14.49 -0.88 -2.90
CA PRO A 81 -15.44 -0.11 -3.69
C PRO A 81 -15.43 1.35 -3.26
N GLY A 82 -15.60 2.24 -4.24
CA GLY A 82 -15.61 3.68 -4.02
C GLY A 82 -16.91 4.20 -3.37
N PRO A 83 -16.97 5.52 -3.11
CA PRO A 83 -15.91 6.49 -3.41
C PRO A 83 -14.82 6.49 -2.33
N PHE A 84 -13.57 6.60 -2.79
CA PHE A 84 -12.40 6.64 -1.92
C PHE A 84 -12.48 7.77 -0.89
N GLU A 85 -12.92 8.97 -1.27
CA GLU A 85 -13.03 10.13 -0.36
C GLU A 85 -13.95 9.90 0.85
N MET A 86 -14.77 8.84 0.85
CA MET A 86 -15.56 8.43 2.00
C MET A 86 -14.92 7.23 2.72
N ALA A 87 -15.50 6.03 2.58
CA ALA A 87 -15.07 4.85 3.32
C ALA A 87 -13.76 4.26 2.78
N GLY A 88 -13.46 4.43 1.49
CA GLY A 88 -12.27 3.81 0.88
C GLY A 88 -10.96 4.36 1.42
N HIS A 89 -10.92 5.64 1.77
CA HIS A 89 -9.77 6.31 2.36
C HIS A 89 -9.50 5.76 3.77
N ASP A 90 -10.50 5.72 4.63
CA ASP A 90 -10.35 5.24 6.01
C ASP A 90 -9.91 3.76 6.05
N ILE A 91 -10.54 2.92 5.20
CA ILE A 91 -10.15 1.52 5.03
C ILE A 91 -8.70 1.40 4.55
N ALA A 92 -8.33 2.17 3.52
CA ALA A 92 -6.98 2.12 2.97
C ALA A 92 -5.93 2.61 3.98
N ALA A 93 -6.22 3.68 4.71
CA ALA A 93 -5.35 4.22 5.75
C ALA A 93 -5.16 3.21 6.89
N ARG A 94 -6.25 2.64 7.39
CA ARG A 94 -6.18 1.63 8.45
C ARG A 94 -5.35 0.42 8.03
N VAL A 95 -5.56 -0.10 6.83
CA VAL A 95 -4.83 -1.27 6.31
C VAL A 95 -3.36 -0.94 6.07
N LEU A 96 -3.07 0.18 5.41
CA LEU A 96 -1.72 0.62 5.10
C LEU A 96 -0.90 0.87 6.36
N THR A 97 -1.48 1.57 7.34
CA THR A 97 -0.85 1.87 8.62
C THR A 97 -0.65 0.59 9.43
N SER A 98 -1.66 -0.27 9.54
CA SER A 98 -1.52 -1.55 10.25
C SER A 98 -0.42 -2.42 9.62
N TRP A 99 -0.35 -2.47 8.29
CA TRP A 99 0.73 -3.13 7.58
C TRP A 99 2.07 -2.44 7.83
N ALA A 100 2.18 -1.12 7.76
CA ALA A 100 3.44 -0.40 7.93
C ALA A 100 4.04 -0.65 9.33
N PHE A 101 3.22 -0.56 10.37
CA PHE A 101 3.64 -0.70 11.77
C PHE A 101 3.59 -2.14 12.31
N GLY A 102 3.13 -3.11 11.51
CA GLY A 102 3.13 -4.53 11.90
C GLY A 102 2.02 -4.90 12.88
N VAL A 103 0.95 -4.10 12.93
CA VAL A 103 -0.25 -4.39 13.71
C VAL A 103 -1.00 -5.55 13.05
N PRO A 104 -1.34 -6.64 13.77
CA PRO A 104 -2.05 -7.77 13.19
C PRO A 104 -3.49 -7.40 12.73
N GLY A 105 -4.08 -8.23 11.86
CA GLY A 105 -5.47 -8.10 11.40
C GLY A 105 -5.68 -7.38 10.07
N TRP A 106 -4.66 -6.73 9.50
CA TRP A 106 -4.77 -6.07 8.17
C TRP A 106 -5.00 -7.07 7.02
N LYS A 107 -4.50 -8.30 7.14
CA LYS A 107 -4.75 -9.39 6.18
C LYS A 107 -6.20 -9.86 6.18
N GLU A 108 -6.95 -9.63 7.25
CA GLU A 108 -8.37 -10.04 7.36
C GLU A 108 -9.32 -8.86 7.08
N ALA A 109 -8.80 -7.63 7.07
CA ALA A 109 -9.57 -6.42 6.85
C ALA A 109 -10.09 -6.26 5.41
N LEU A 110 -9.49 -6.97 4.45
CA LEU A 110 -9.85 -6.92 3.04
C LEU A 110 -9.89 -8.31 2.41
N PRO A 111 -10.71 -8.53 1.37
CA PRO A 111 -10.74 -9.78 0.63
C PRO A 111 -9.54 -9.86 -0.32
N TRP A 112 -8.35 -10.08 0.22
CA TRP A 112 -7.13 -10.21 -0.57
C TRP A 112 -7.20 -11.42 -1.50
N VAL A 113 -6.93 -11.18 -2.77
CA VAL A 113 -6.72 -12.22 -3.78
C VAL A 113 -5.25 -12.22 -4.17
N GLN A 114 -4.65 -13.41 -4.16
CA GLN A 114 -3.31 -13.59 -4.69
C GLN A 114 -3.37 -13.36 -6.21
N GLU A 115 -2.59 -12.39 -6.70
CA GLU A 115 -2.40 -12.22 -8.14
C GLU A 115 -1.53 -13.40 -8.59
N GLN A 116 -2.17 -14.43 -9.16
CA GLN A 116 -1.46 -15.48 -9.85
C GLN A 116 -1.00 -14.91 -11.18
N ASP A 117 0.31 -14.79 -11.38
CA ASP A 117 0.86 -14.41 -12.68
C ASP A 117 0.38 -15.43 -13.73
N PRO A 118 -0.37 -15.02 -14.76
CA PRO A 118 -0.88 -15.96 -15.77
C PRO A 118 0.22 -16.53 -16.68
N HIS A 119 1.51 -16.18 -16.50
CA HIS A 119 2.64 -16.77 -17.23
C HIS A 119 3.31 -17.97 -16.54
N GLY A 120 2.53 -18.78 -15.81
CA GLY A 120 2.87 -20.19 -15.62
C GLY A 120 2.70 -20.96 -16.93
N GLN A 121 3.58 -20.76 -17.91
CA GLN A 121 3.74 -21.72 -19.01
C GLN A 121 4.77 -22.80 -18.58
N PRO A 122 4.44 -24.09 -18.77
CA PRO A 122 5.24 -25.24 -18.32
C PRO A 122 6.60 -25.36 -19.01
#